data_AF-C6WZ15-F1
#
_entry.id   AF-C6WZ15-F1
#
_cell.length_a   1.000
_cell.length_b   1.000
_cell.length_c   1.000
_cell.angle_alpha   90.00
_cell.angle_beta   90.00
_cell.angle_gamma   90.00
#
_symmetry.space_group_name_H-M   'P 1'
#
loop_
_entity.id
_entity.type
_entity.pdbx_description
1 polymer ?
#
loop_
_entity_poly.entity_id
_entity_poly.type
_entity_poly.pdbx_seq_one_letter_code
_entity_poly.pdbx_strand_id
1 'polypeptide(L)' 'MIHPTNALQSAGSFLQKVEIMRVNELKHFISRVRIFFKQFENQDFTNLSASHVQMLLNRHSLSNKDLLKDVTKSVKNNK' A
#
# COMPACT_ATOMS: atom_id res chain seq x y z
N MET A 1 9.74 -3.56 10.12
CA MET A 1 10.79 -2.66 10.64
C MET A 1 10.24 -1.24 10.56
N ILE A 2 10.16 -0.51 11.67
CA ILE A 2 9.64 0.87 11.72
C ILE A 2 10.83 1.76 12.09
N HIS A 3 11.21 2.69 11.21
CA HIS A 3 12.35 3.57 11.41
C HIS A 3 11.86 5.02 11.54
N PRO A 4 12.19 5.76 12.62
CA PRO A 4 11.63 7.09 12.89
C PRO A 4 12.24 8.22 12.05
N THR A 5 13.27 7.94 11.26
CA THR A 5 14.03 8.98 10.54
C THR A 5 13.64 9.08 9.06
N ASN A 6 13.46 10.32 8.57
CA ASN A 6 13.17 10.64 7.17
C ASN A 6 14.39 10.56 6.24
N ALA A 7 15.58 10.35 6.80
CA ALA A 7 16.85 10.26 6.10
C ALA A 7 17.60 9.02 6.59
N LEU A 8 17.98 8.16 5.67
CA LEU A 8 18.99 7.14 5.93
C LEU A 8 20.36 7.77 5.70
N GLN A 9 21.27 7.63 6.67
CA GLN A 9 22.68 7.91 6.43
C GLN A 9 23.22 6.92 5.40
N SER A 10 24.13 7.39 4.54
CA SER A 10 24.77 6.62 3.46
C SER A 10 25.31 5.25 3.92
N ALA A 11 25.88 5.18 5.13
CA ALA A 11 26.40 3.94 5.73
C ALA A 11 25.33 2.88 6.09
N GLY A 12 24.05 3.26 6.14
CA GLY A 12 22.91 2.36 6.39
C GLY A 12 22.06 2.06 5.16
N SER A 13 22.47 2.49 3.96
CA SER A 13 21.70 2.33 2.72
C SER A 13 21.26 0.88 2.52
N PHE A 14 20.00 0.70 2.13
CA PHE A 14 19.49 -0.62 1.78
C PHE A 14 20.20 -1.16 0.54
N LEU A 15 20.55 -2.45 0.57
CA LEU A 15 21.15 -3.17 -0.56
C LEU A 15 20.18 -3.36 -1.73
N GLN A 16 18.89 -3.19 -1.47
CA GLN A 16 17.80 -3.29 -2.44
C GLN A 16 16.98 -2.01 -2.42
N LYS A 17 16.31 -1.73 -3.55
CA LYS A 17 15.37 -0.60 -3.61
C LYS A 17 14.22 -0.87 -2.65
N VAL A 18 14.14 -0.05 -1.60
CA VAL A 18 13.04 -0.10 -0.64
C VAL A 18 12.14 1.11 -0.77
N GLU A 19 10.88 0.88 -0.44
CA GLU A 19 9.81 1.85 -0.47
C GLU A 19 9.31 2.03 0.98
N ILE A 20 9.22 3.27 1.47
CA ILE A 20 8.78 3.58 2.83
C ILE A 20 7.36 4.11 2.86
N MET A 21 6.60 3.67 3.85
CA MET A 21 5.24 4.12 4.11
C MET A 21 5.19 4.92 5.41
N ARG A 22 4.68 6.14 5.37
CA ARG A 22 4.50 6.96 6.58
C ARG A 22 3.27 6.51 7.35
N VAL A 23 3.23 6.79 8.65
CA VAL A 23 2.11 6.40 9.53
C VAL A 23 0.76 6.92 9.01
N ASN A 24 0.69 8.15 8.51
CA ASN A 24 -0.55 8.71 7.96
C ASN A 24 -1.01 7.95 6.70
N GLU A 25 -0.08 7.67 5.79
CA GLU A 25 -0.37 6.88 4.58
C GLU A 25 -0.79 5.45 4.93
N LEU A 26 -0.14 4.85 5.94
CA LEU A 26 -0.51 3.54 6.47
C LEU A 26 -1.93 3.54 7.03
N LYS A 27 -2.32 4.57 7.79
CA LYS A 27 -3.69 4.70 8.31
C LYS A 27 -4.71 4.80 7.16
N HIS A 28 -4.41 5.58 6.12
CA HIS A 28 -5.27 5.69 4.94
C HIS A 28 -5.36 4.36 4.18
N PHE A 29 -4.24 3.66 4.01
CA PHE A 29 -4.21 2.33 3.40
C PHE A 29 -5.07 1.33 4.17
N ILE A 30 -4.90 1.24 5.51
CA ILE A 30 -5.71 0.36 6.36
C ILE A 30 -7.21 0.67 6.20
N SER A 31 -7.58 1.95 6.14
CA SER A 31 -8.97 2.35 5.91
C SER A 31 -9.51 1.84 4.58
N ARG A 32 -8.77 2.02 3.47
CA ARG A 32 -9.15 1.52 2.14
C ARG A 32 -9.30 0.00 2.11
N VAL A 33 -8.39 -0.73 2.75
CA VAL A 33 -8.47 -2.20 2.89
C VAL A 33 -9.72 -2.62 3.65
N ARG A 34 -10.04 -1.96 4.78
CA ARG A 34 -11.26 -2.26 5.54
C ARG A 34 -12.52 -2.04 4.72
N ILE A 35 -12.60 -0.92 3.99
CA ILE A 35 -13.76 -0.62 3.14
C ILE A 35 -13.88 -1.63 2.00
N PHE A 36 -12.76 -2.02 1.38
CA PHE A 36 -12.71 -3.06 0.36
C PHE A 36 -13.30 -4.37 0.89
N PHE A 37 -12.84 -4.87 2.04
CA PHE A 37 -13.37 -6.12 2.61
C PHE A 37 -14.84 -6.00 3.03
N LYS A 38 -15.27 -4.81 3.48
CA LYS A 38 -16.68 -4.55 3.78
C LYS A 38 -17.60 -4.70 2.56
N GLN A 39 -17.10 -4.51 1.33
CA GLN A 39 -17.89 -4.76 0.12
C GLN A 39 -18.32 -6.23 -0.03
N PHE A 40 -17.61 -7.16 0.62
CA PHE A 40 -17.89 -8.60 0.53
C PHE A 40 -18.73 -9.14 1.68
N GLU A 41 -19.05 -8.33 2.70
CA GLU A 41 -19.77 -8.76 3.91
C GLU A 41 -21.16 -9.35 3.59
N ASN A 42 -21.80 -8.86 2.52
CA ASN A 42 -23.13 -9.29 2.07
C ASN A 42 -23.11 -9.91 0.66
N GLN A 43 -21.94 -10.35 0.18
CA GLN A 43 -21.81 -10.95 -1.16
C GLN A 43 -21.74 -12.47 -1.07
N ASP A 44 -22.35 -13.15 -2.04
CA ASP A 44 -22.21 -14.59 -2.21
C ASP A 44 -20.87 -14.89 -2.90
N PHE A 45 -19.96 -15.54 -2.18
CA PHE A 45 -18.63 -15.89 -2.67
C PHE A 45 -18.64 -16.92 -3.81
N THR A 46 -19.75 -17.62 -4.03
CA THR A 46 -19.86 -18.63 -5.11
C THR A 46 -19.83 -18.03 -6.51
N ASN A 47 -20.22 -16.76 -6.66
CA ASN A 47 -20.27 -16.04 -7.94
C ASN A 47 -19.20 -14.95 -8.08
N LEU A 48 -18.15 -14.99 -7.26
CA LEU A 48 -17.11 -13.98 -7.27
C LEU A 48 -16.16 -14.18 -8.46
N SER A 49 -16.29 -13.35 -9.51
CA SER A 49 -15.37 -13.40 -10.64
C SER A 49 -14.08 -12.62 -10.36
N ALA A 50 -12.97 -13.08 -10.93
CA ALA A 50 -11.68 -12.39 -10.83
C ALA A 50 -11.73 -10.95 -11.40
N SER A 51 -12.53 -10.71 -12.44
CA SER A 51 -12.73 -9.38 -13.01
C SER A 51 -13.47 -8.44 -12.05
N HIS A 52 -14.43 -8.96 -11.29
CA HIS A 52 -15.13 -8.20 -10.25
C HIS A 52 -14.19 -7.81 -9.11
N VAL A 53 -13.35 -8.74 -8.65
CA VAL A 53 -12.33 -8.46 -7.63
C VAL A 53 -11.34 -7.41 -8.13
N GLN A 54 -10.85 -7.52 -9.37
CA GLN A 54 -9.92 -6.55 -9.95
C GLN A 54 -10.56 -5.16 -10.08
N MET A 55 -11.83 -5.08 -10.44
CA MET A 55 -12.58 -3.82 -10.46
C MET A 55 -12.65 -3.19 -9.07
N LEU A 56 -12.95 -3.98 -8.04
CA LEU A 56 -13.00 -3.50 -6.65
C LEU A 56 -11.61 -3.06 -6.15
N LEU A 57 -10.56 -3.81 -6.47
CA LEU A 57 -9.17 -3.42 -6.17
C LEU A 57 -8.81 -2.07 -6.78
N ASN A 58 -9.15 -1.85 -8.05
CA ASN A 58 -8.90 -0.58 -8.73
C ASN A 58 -9.73 0.56 -8.12
N ARG A 59 -11.01 0.31 -7.81
CA ARG A 59 -11.91 1.30 -7.18
C ARG A 59 -11.39 1.79 -5.83
N HIS A 60 -10.79 0.91 -5.04
CA HIS A 60 -10.24 1.24 -3.73
C HIS A 60 -8.75 1.65 -3.79
N SER A 61 -8.18 1.84 -4.98
CA SER A 61 -6.77 2.21 -5.17
C SER A 61 -5.81 1.26 -4.43
N LEU A 62 -6.13 -0.04 -4.47
CA LEU A 62 -5.35 -1.12 -3.88
C LEU A 62 -4.52 -1.87 -4.94
N SER A 63 -4.42 -1.34 -6.16
CA SER A 63 -3.55 -1.93 -7.17
C SER A 63 -2.08 -1.67 -6.84
N ASN A 64 -1.18 -2.53 -7.34
CA ASN A 64 0.26 -2.35 -7.15
C ASN A 64 0.76 -0.97 -7.60
N LYS A 65 0.16 -0.42 -8.67
CA LYS A 65 0.51 0.90 -9.19
C LYS A 65 0.11 2.01 -8.23
N ASP A 66 -1.08 1.91 -7.63
CA ASP A 66 -1.59 2.90 -6.69
C ASP A 66 -0.82 2.86 -5.36
N LEU A 67 -0.45 1.66 -4.91
CA LEU A 67 0.34 1.48 -3.69
C LEU A 67 1.72 2.13 -3.80
N LEU A 68 2.40 1.92 -4.92
CA LEU A 68 3.73 2.48 -5.18
C LEU A 68 3.72 4.00 -5.44
N LYS A 69 2.56 4.56 -5.82
CA LYS A 69 2.43 5.98 -6.13
C LYS A 69 1.98 6.80 -4.92
N ASP A 70 0.95 6.32 -4.23
CA ASP A 70 0.22 7.14 -3.25
C ASP A 70 0.67 6.84 -1.82
N VAL A 71 1.13 5.62 -1.55
CA VAL A 71 1.30 5.13 -0.18
C VAL A 71 2.75 4.98 0.21
N THR A 72 3.61 4.65 -0.76
CA THR A 72 5.04 4.52 -0.54
C THR A 72 5.83 5.64 -1.18
N LYS A 73 6.99 5.94 -0.59
CA LYS A 73 7.98 6.84 -1.15
C LYS A 73 9.32 6.12 -1.19
N SER A 74 10.03 6.26 -2.30
CA SER A 74 11.40 5.78 -2.39
C SER A 74 12.27 6.53 -1.38
N VAL A 75 13.09 5.78 -0.64
CA VAL A 75 14.07 6.37 0.29
C VAL A 75 15.13 7.06 -0.54
N LYS A 76 15.25 8.39 -0.39
CA LYS A 76 16.38 9.12 -0.97
C LYS A 76 17.60 8.92 -0.06
N ASN A 77 18.66 8.36 -0.62
CA ASN A 77 19.97 8.38 0.01
C ASN A 77 20.50 9.81 -0.02
N ASN A 78 20.82 10.38 1.14
CA ASN A 78 21.61 11.60 1.19
C ASN A 78 23.07 11.21 0.89
N LYS A 79 23.61 11.76 -0.21
CA LYS A 79 25.05 11.75 -0.48
C LYS A 79 25.76 12.68 0.49
#